data_AF-A0A183M5X1-F1
#
_entry.id   AF-A0A183M5X1-F1
#
_cell.length_a   1.000
_cell.length_b   1.000
_cell.length_c   1.000
_cell.angle_alpha   90.00
_cell.angle_beta   90.00
_cell.angle_gamma   90.00
#
_symmetry.space_group_name_H-M   'P 1'
#
loop_
_entity.id
_entity.type
_entity.pdbx_description
1 polymer ?
#
loop_
_entity_poly.entity_id
_entity_poly.type
_entity_poly.pdbx_seq_one_letter_code
_entity_poly.pdbx_strand_id
1 'polypeptide(L)'
;MKTSTSEGKHGIQWIAQDQLDDLDFADDLALLSHAHEQMQIKTVSVAAVFASVGLSIHKGKTKVLKFKAENNNPITLDGETLENVESFTYLGSMIDEQGGSDADSVLLYGAETWRTTTTTIKKVQVFMNSCLRKILNIHWPDTISNSLLWERTNQLPAEKEIRKRRWKWIGHTLRKSPNCITKQSLTWNPEGKRKRGRPKNTLRRIIEADMKRMNNNWKELERINQDRAGWRMMVSGLC
;
A
#
# COMPACT_ATOMS: atom_id res chain seq x y z
N MET A 1 -23.90 -11.31 5.56
CA MET A 1 -24.05 -10.15 6.46
C MET A 1 -23.61 -10.61 7.85
N LYS A 2 -22.37 -10.33 8.25
CA LYS A 2 -21.83 -10.74 9.55
C LYS A 2 -22.03 -9.59 10.54
N THR A 3 -22.70 -9.90 11.64
CA THR A 3 -22.96 -9.03 12.79
C THR A 3 -21.71 -8.91 13.66
N SER A 4 -21.37 -7.70 14.10
CA SER A 4 -20.29 -7.46 15.05
C SER A 4 -20.78 -7.74 16.47
N THR A 5 -20.21 -8.74 17.14
CA THR A 5 -20.34 -8.87 18.59
C THR A 5 -19.44 -7.84 19.26
N SER A 6 -20.07 -6.90 19.94
CA SER A 6 -19.45 -5.96 20.87
C SER A 6 -19.11 -6.70 22.16
N GLU A 7 -17.82 -6.85 22.44
CA GLU A 7 -17.13 -6.97 23.75
C GLU A 7 -15.90 -7.86 23.59
N GLY A 8 -14.71 -7.25 23.74
CA GLY A 8 -13.42 -7.93 23.68
C GLY A 8 -12.43 -7.24 22.74
N LYS A 9 -11.25 -6.88 23.27
CA LYS A 9 -10.10 -6.45 22.46
C LYS A 9 -9.64 -7.65 21.61
N HIS A 10 -9.99 -7.67 20.34
CA HIS A 10 -9.50 -8.68 19.38
C HIS A 10 -8.21 -8.20 18.71
N GLY A 11 -7.20 -7.90 19.54
CA GLY A 11 -5.81 -7.91 19.10
C GLY A 11 -5.20 -9.20 19.62
N ILE A 12 -4.59 -10.00 18.74
CA ILE A 12 -3.87 -11.19 19.18
C ILE A 12 -2.63 -10.71 19.94
N GLN A 13 -2.53 -11.06 21.22
CA GLN A 13 -1.40 -10.72 22.08
C GLN A 13 -0.34 -11.83 21.94
N TRP A 14 0.83 -11.51 21.39
CA TRP A 14 1.99 -12.41 21.34
C TRP A 14 3.21 -11.81 22.06
N ILE A 15 4.08 -12.71 22.52
CA ILE A 15 4.98 -12.62 23.69
C ILE A 15 6.13 -11.60 23.51
N ALA A 16 6.68 -11.14 24.64
CA ALA A 16 7.45 -9.92 24.90
C ALA A 16 8.75 -9.62 24.11
N GLN A 17 9.16 -10.41 23.10
CA GLN A 17 10.47 -10.19 22.43
C GLN A 17 10.49 -10.25 20.90
N ASP A 18 9.43 -10.66 20.22
CA ASP A 18 9.45 -10.77 18.75
C ASP A 18 8.37 -9.91 18.09
N GLN A 19 8.79 -9.04 17.16
CA GLN A 19 7.92 -8.23 16.34
C GLN A 19 7.58 -8.97 15.03
N LEU A 20 6.29 -9.27 14.82
CA LEU A 20 5.76 -9.69 13.53
C LEU A 20 5.48 -8.43 12.70
N ASP A 21 6.15 -8.28 11.57
CA ASP A 21 5.80 -7.27 10.57
C ASP A 21 5.04 -8.03 9.46
N ASP A 22 3.72 -7.92 9.43
CA ASP A 22 2.83 -8.56 8.45
C ASP A 22 2.02 -7.55 7.62
N LEU A 23 1.69 -7.93 6.39
CA LEU A 23 0.76 -7.21 5.50
C LEU A 23 -0.29 -8.21 5.01
N ASP A 24 -1.51 -8.11 5.55
CA ASP A 24 -2.63 -9.01 5.28
C ASP A 24 -3.67 -8.39 4.33
N PHE A 25 -4.08 -9.13 3.30
CA PHE A 25 -5.21 -8.76 2.43
C PHE A 25 -5.99 -9.99 1.97
N ALA A 26 -7.22 -10.15 2.45
CA ALA A 26 -8.08 -11.29 2.14
C ALA A 26 -7.38 -12.64 2.43
N ASP A 27 -7.21 -13.49 1.43
CA ASP A 27 -6.54 -14.79 1.56
C ASP A 27 -5.01 -14.70 1.38
N ASP A 28 -4.49 -13.51 1.04
CA ASP A 28 -3.06 -13.27 0.82
C ASP A 28 -2.39 -12.68 2.08
N LEU A 29 -1.29 -13.29 2.52
CA LEU A 29 -0.50 -12.88 3.68
C LEU A 29 0.98 -12.79 3.30
N ALA A 30 1.61 -11.65 3.59
CA ALA A 30 3.05 -11.47 3.45
C ALA A 30 3.72 -11.38 4.83
N LEU A 31 4.70 -12.26 5.07
CA LEU A 31 5.52 -12.27 6.29
C LEU A 31 6.88 -11.62 6.01
N LEU A 32 7.36 -10.79 6.95
CA LEU A 32 8.68 -10.16 6.86
C LEU A 32 9.54 -10.53 8.07
N SER A 33 10.81 -10.85 7.82
CA SER A 33 11.82 -11.18 8.83
C SER A 33 13.20 -10.76 8.38
N HIS A 34 14.05 -10.42 9.35
CA HIS A 34 15.46 -10.08 9.11
C HIS A 34 16.37 -11.32 9.13
N ALA A 35 15.98 -12.38 9.85
CA ALA A 35 16.74 -13.62 9.93
C ALA A 35 16.00 -14.81 9.29
N HIS A 36 16.76 -15.73 8.67
CA HIS A 36 16.23 -16.96 8.08
C HIS A 36 15.50 -17.82 9.11
N GLU A 37 16.08 -18.00 10.30
CA GLU A 37 15.46 -18.76 11.40
C GLU A 37 14.10 -18.18 11.82
N GLN A 38 14.01 -16.86 11.93
CA GLN A 38 12.75 -16.18 12.25
C GLN A 38 11.71 -16.39 11.14
N MET A 39 12.11 -16.35 9.87
CA MET A 39 11.22 -16.60 8.74
C MET A 39 10.68 -18.05 8.77
N GLN A 40 11.54 -19.02 9.05
CA GLN A 40 11.17 -20.42 9.17
C GLN A 40 10.17 -20.63 10.32
N ILE A 41 10.47 -20.10 11.51
CA ILE A 41 9.60 -20.19 12.69
C ILE A 41 8.23 -19.57 12.41
N LYS A 42 8.19 -18.36 11.84
CA LYS A 42 6.93 -17.68 11.50
C LYS A 42 6.11 -18.49 10.49
N THR A 43 6.74 -19.04 9.46
CA THR A 43 6.04 -19.83 8.43
C THR A 43 5.39 -21.08 9.03
N VAL A 44 6.13 -21.82 9.87
CA VAL A 44 5.61 -23.02 10.56
C VAL A 44 4.51 -22.65 11.55
N SER A 45 4.70 -21.57 12.30
CA SER A 45 3.71 -21.10 13.28
C SER A 45 2.39 -20.68 12.62
N VAL A 46 2.45 -19.91 11.53
CA VAL A 46 1.26 -19.50 10.77
C VAL A 46 0.53 -20.73 10.21
N ALA A 47 1.25 -21.70 9.68
CA ALA A 47 0.64 -22.94 9.18
C ALA A 47 -0.10 -23.71 10.27
N ALA A 48 0.50 -23.84 11.45
CA ALA A 48 -0.13 -24.51 12.60
C ALA A 48 -1.40 -23.78 13.06
N VAL A 49 -1.37 -22.44 13.11
CA VAL A 49 -2.55 -21.63 13.46
C VAL A 49 -3.64 -21.79 12.41
N PHE A 50 -3.30 -21.74 11.12
CA PHE A 50 -4.27 -21.92 10.03
C PHE A 50 -4.93 -23.30 10.08
N ALA A 51 -4.14 -24.35 10.32
CA ALA A 51 -4.67 -25.71 10.49
C ALA A 51 -5.66 -25.80 11.65
N SER A 52 -5.40 -25.10 12.77
CA SER A 52 -6.29 -25.10 13.94
C SER A 52 -7.68 -24.50 13.66
N VAL A 53 -7.80 -23.65 12.63
CA VAL A 53 -9.05 -23.04 12.18
C VAL A 53 -9.59 -23.65 10.88
N GLY A 54 -9.03 -24.79 10.45
CA GLY A 54 -9.44 -25.51 9.25
C GLY A 54 -8.98 -24.88 7.92
N LEU A 55 -7.99 -24.00 7.95
CA LEU A 55 -7.36 -23.41 6.76
C LEU A 55 -6.05 -24.14 6.42
N SER A 56 -5.66 -24.12 5.15
CA SER A 56 -4.39 -24.70 4.69
C SER A 56 -3.64 -23.70 3.80
N ILE A 57 -2.32 -23.67 3.93
CA ILE A 57 -1.46 -22.81 3.11
C ILE A 57 -1.26 -23.48 1.75
N HIS A 58 -1.54 -22.75 0.68
CA HIS A 58 -1.34 -23.24 -0.68
C HIS A 58 0.15 -23.15 -1.08
N LYS A 59 0.90 -24.22 -0.83
CA LYS A 59 2.36 -24.31 -1.02
C LYS A 59 2.86 -23.84 -2.39
N GLY A 60 2.17 -24.20 -3.48
CA GLY A 60 2.56 -23.78 -4.84
C GLY A 60 2.38 -22.27 -5.14
N LYS A 61 1.57 -21.57 -4.34
CA LYS A 61 1.35 -20.12 -4.46
C LYS A 61 2.21 -19.33 -3.48
N THR A 62 2.61 -19.94 -2.37
CA THR A 62 3.53 -19.35 -1.40
C THR A 62 4.93 -19.26 -1.99
N LYS A 63 5.46 -18.04 -2.11
CA LYS A 63 6.81 -17.76 -2.61
C LYS A 63 7.66 -17.10 -1.54
N VAL A 64 8.97 -17.29 -1.61
CA VAL A 64 9.95 -16.67 -0.73
C VAL A 64 10.81 -15.72 -1.55
N LEU A 65 10.77 -14.43 -1.22
CA LEU A 65 11.69 -13.44 -1.75
C LEU A 65 12.80 -13.19 -0.73
N LYS A 66 14.06 -13.23 -1.18
CA LYS A 66 15.22 -12.92 -0.35
C LYS A 66 15.80 -11.58 -0.79
N PHE A 67 15.92 -10.64 0.15
CA PHE A 67 16.49 -9.32 -0.11
C PHE A 67 17.87 -9.22 0.54
N LYS A 68 18.93 -9.11 -0.27
CA LYS A 68 20.34 -8.99 0.18
C LYS A 68 20.73 -10.03 1.27
N ALA A 69 20.17 -11.23 1.19
CA ALA A 69 20.41 -12.27 2.17
C ALA A 69 21.63 -13.10 1.74
N GLU A 70 22.63 -13.21 2.61
CA GLU A 70 23.79 -14.09 2.39
C GLU A 70 23.43 -15.59 2.53
N ASN A 71 22.28 -15.88 3.13
CA ASN A 71 21.86 -17.24 3.46
C ASN A 71 21.00 -17.88 2.35
N ASN A 72 21.54 -18.94 1.74
CA ASN A 72 20.89 -19.70 0.67
C ASN A 72 20.00 -20.85 1.15
N ASN A 73 19.87 -21.06 2.47
CA ASN A 73 19.04 -22.14 3.02
C ASN A 73 17.58 -22.00 2.56
N PRO A 74 16.93 -23.10 2.14
CA PRO A 74 15.52 -23.08 1.76
C PRO A 74 14.64 -22.82 2.99
N ILE A 75 13.44 -22.27 2.76
CA ILE A 75 12.36 -22.29 3.75
C ILE A 75 11.49 -23.50 3.44
N THR A 76 11.18 -24.28 4.45
CA THR A 76 10.37 -25.50 4.30
C THR A 76 9.04 -25.38 5.02
N LEU A 77 7.99 -25.96 4.44
CA LEU A 77 6.67 -26.06 5.04
C LEU A 77 6.16 -27.50 4.87
N ASP A 78 5.90 -28.19 5.99
CA ASP A 78 5.52 -29.61 6.03
C ASP A 78 6.47 -30.52 5.24
N GLY A 79 7.77 -30.25 5.29
CA GLY A 79 8.80 -31.01 4.57
C GLY A 79 8.96 -30.64 3.09
N GLU A 80 8.09 -29.80 2.52
CA GLU A 80 8.24 -29.29 1.15
C GLU A 80 9.00 -27.96 1.14
N THR A 81 9.89 -27.79 0.17
CA THR A 81 10.63 -26.53 -0.02
C THR A 81 9.75 -25.51 -0.73
N LEU A 82 9.60 -24.32 -0.15
CA LEU A 82 8.92 -23.21 -0.80
C LEU A 82 9.80 -22.61 -1.91
N GLU A 83 9.18 -22.19 -3.00
CA GLU A 83 9.89 -21.63 -4.15
C GLU A 83 10.51 -20.27 -3.81
N ASN A 84 11.83 -20.15 -4.02
CA ASN A 84 12.51 -18.86 -3.98
C ASN A 84 12.31 -18.14 -5.31
N VAL A 85 11.92 -16.88 -5.26
CA VAL A 85 11.69 -16.03 -6.43
C VAL A 85 12.58 -14.80 -6.36
N GLU A 86 13.05 -14.32 -7.51
CA GLU A 86 13.82 -13.06 -7.63
C GLU A 86 12.90 -11.84 -7.62
N SER A 87 11.64 -12.01 -8.02
CA SER A 87 10.60 -11.01 -7.89
C SER A 87 9.21 -11.63 -7.77
N PHE A 88 8.26 -10.92 -7.16
CA PHE A 88 6.87 -11.34 -7.13
C PHE A 88 5.91 -10.16 -7.21
N THR A 89 4.76 -10.39 -7.84
CA THR A 89 3.68 -9.41 -7.87
C THR A 89 2.83 -9.54 -6.60
N TYR A 90 2.86 -8.53 -5.73
CA TYR A 90 1.93 -8.42 -4.59
C TYR A 90 0.97 -7.26 -4.81
N LEU A 91 -0.34 -7.55 -4.78
CA LEU A 91 -1.40 -6.55 -4.99
C LEU A 91 -1.18 -5.66 -6.22
N GLY A 92 -0.75 -6.27 -7.34
CA GLY A 92 -0.55 -5.61 -8.63
C GLY A 92 0.78 -4.88 -8.80
N SER A 93 1.75 -5.15 -7.93
CA SER A 93 2.99 -4.39 -7.83
C SER A 93 4.20 -5.32 -7.69
N MET A 94 5.28 -5.04 -8.41
CA MET A 94 6.42 -5.95 -8.55
C MET A 94 7.49 -5.66 -7.50
N ILE A 95 7.69 -6.59 -6.58
CA ILE A 95 8.75 -6.51 -5.57
C ILE A 95 9.92 -7.35 -6.08
N ASP A 96 11.10 -6.75 -6.26
CA ASP A 96 12.33 -7.43 -6.67
C ASP A 96 13.35 -7.59 -5.52
N GLU A 97 14.36 -8.43 -5.74
CA GLU A 97 15.47 -8.70 -4.81
C GLU A 97 16.37 -7.47 -4.55
N GLN A 98 16.32 -6.45 -5.42
CA GLN A 98 17.05 -5.19 -5.28
C GLN A 98 16.29 -4.16 -4.43
N GLY A 99 15.05 -4.45 -4.01
CA GLY A 99 14.19 -3.50 -3.29
C GLY A 99 13.77 -2.34 -4.20
N GLY A 100 13.93 -2.53 -5.50
CA GLY A 100 13.59 -1.66 -6.60
C GLY A 100 12.09 -1.54 -6.74
N SER A 101 11.57 -0.46 -6.19
CA SER A 101 10.33 0.20 -6.60
C SER A 101 9.06 -0.66 -6.60
N ASP A 102 8.55 -0.99 -5.41
CA ASP A 102 7.09 -1.02 -5.14
C ASP A 102 6.75 -1.21 -3.65
N ALA A 103 7.64 -0.97 -2.68
CA ALA A 103 7.26 -0.99 -1.25
C ALA A 103 6.14 0.02 -0.92
N ASP A 104 6.14 1.16 -1.61
CA ASP A 104 5.06 2.15 -1.57
C ASP A 104 3.73 1.59 -2.09
N SER A 105 3.75 0.56 -2.92
CA SER A 105 2.56 0.15 -3.68
C SER A 105 1.56 -0.67 -2.90
N VAL A 106 2.05 -1.54 -2.02
CA VAL A 106 1.27 -2.45 -1.20
C VAL A 106 0.58 -1.64 -0.12
N LEU A 107 1.34 -0.75 0.53
CA LEU A 107 0.82 0.18 1.53
C LEU A 107 -0.18 1.17 0.93
N LEU A 108 0.02 1.58 -0.31
CA LEU A 108 -0.85 2.53 -1.00
C LEU A 108 -1.84 1.86 -1.95
N TYR A 109 -2.08 0.55 -1.80
CA TYR A 109 -3.06 -0.16 -2.59
C TYR A 109 -4.47 0.37 -2.30
N GLY A 110 -5.17 0.79 -3.36
CA GLY A 110 -6.48 1.44 -3.23
C GLY A 110 -6.44 2.88 -2.72
N ALA A 111 -5.24 3.44 -2.47
CA ALA A 111 -5.06 4.81 -1.95
C ALA A 111 -5.60 5.90 -2.89
N GLU A 112 -5.86 5.55 -4.15
CA GLU A 112 -6.50 6.42 -5.14
C GLU A 112 -7.86 6.92 -4.67
N THR A 113 -8.58 6.08 -3.93
CA THR A 113 -9.94 6.36 -3.47
C THR A 113 -10.01 6.76 -1.99
N TRP A 114 -8.88 6.74 -1.29
CA TRP A 114 -8.85 7.03 0.14
C TRP A 114 -9.26 8.47 0.45
N ARG A 115 -9.96 8.61 1.57
CA ARG A 115 -10.08 9.90 2.24
C ARG A 115 -8.76 10.19 2.95
N THR A 116 -7.83 10.84 2.26
CA THR A 116 -6.56 11.25 2.87
C THR A 116 -6.80 12.39 3.87
N THR A 117 -6.64 12.10 5.16
CA THR A 117 -6.47 13.14 6.19
C THR A 117 -4.99 13.41 6.39
N THR A 118 -4.63 14.61 6.84
CA THR A 118 -3.24 14.96 7.18
C THR A 118 -2.67 13.99 8.22
N THR A 119 -3.48 13.54 9.17
CA THR A 119 -3.08 12.54 10.17
C THR A 119 -2.80 11.17 9.55
N THR A 120 -3.66 10.69 8.64
CA THR A 120 -3.43 9.41 7.94
C THR A 120 -2.17 9.47 7.09
N ILE A 121 -1.98 10.54 6.31
CA ILE A 121 -0.77 10.74 5.48
C ILE A 121 0.48 10.76 6.37
N LYS A 122 0.46 11.49 7.50
CA LYS A 122 1.60 11.54 8.43
C LYS A 122 1.94 10.17 8.99
N LYS A 123 0.93 9.37 9.37
CA LYS A 123 1.16 7.99 9.87
C LYS A 123 1.80 7.11 8.80
N VAL A 124 1.28 7.14 7.58
CA VAL A 124 1.87 6.41 6.43
C VAL A 124 3.30 6.88 6.18
N GLN A 125 3.56 8.18 6.17
CA GLN A 125 4.90 8.73 5.98
C GLN A 125 5.88 8.28 7.06
N VAL A 126 5.47 8.27 8.33
CA VAL A 126 6.31 7.80 9.45
C VAL A 126 6.64 6.33 9.28
N PHE A 127 5.66 5.50 8.89
CA PHE A 127 5.87 4.09 8.61
C PHE A 127 6.87 3.88 7.47
N MET A 128 6.65 4.50 6.30
CA MET A 128 7.56 4.40 5.15
C MET A 128 8.97 4.86 5.52
N ASN A 129 9.09 5.97 6.26
CA ASN A 129 10.38 6.47 6.74
C ASN A 129 11.08 5.52 7.72
N SER A 130 10.33 4.73 8.48
CA SER A 130 10.87 3.68 9.34
C SER A 130 11.41 2.52 8.49
N CYS A 131 10.63 2.05 7.51
CA CYS A 131 11.06 1.01 6.57
C CYS A 131 12.32 1.41 5.80
N LEU A 132 12.38 2.63 5.25
CA LEU A 132 13.55 3.12 4.51
C LEU A 132 14.81 3.17 5.39
N ARG A 133 14.69 3.52 6.68
CA ARG A 133 15.82 3.50 7.61
C ARG A 133 16.29 2.07 7.90
N LYS A 134 15.37 1.13 8.09
CA LYS A 134 15.69 -0.30 8.24
C LYS A 134 16.40 -0.85 6.99
N ILE A 135 15.90 -0.53 5.78
CA ILE A 135 16.49 -0.97 4.49
C ILE A 135 17.90 -0.43 4.29
N LEU A 136 18.15 0.82 4.69
CA LEU A 136 19.48 1.44 4.63
C LEU A 136 20.37 1.09 5.84
N ASN A 137 19.91 0.20 6.73
CA ASN A 137 20.63 -0.23 7.93
C ASN A 137 21.07 0.94 8.84
N ILE A 138 20.23 1.98 8.95
CA ILE A 138 20.52 3.17 9.75
C ILE A 138 20.06 2.92 11.18
N HIS A 139 21.03 2.77 12.08
CA HIS A 139 20.80 2.60 13.52
C HIS A 139 21.27 3.82 14.30
N TRP A 140 20.79 3.97 15.52
CA TRP A 140 21.41 4.92 16.45
C TRP A 140 22.88 4.50 16.65
N PRO A 141 23.86 5.43 16.62
CA PRO A 141 23.75 6.90 16.72
C PRO A 141 23.66 7.65 15.39
N ASP A 142 23.61 6.97 14.24
CA ASP A 142 23.58 7.60 12.93
C ASP A 142 22.30 8.42 12.74
N THR A 143 22.46 9.75 12.62
CA THR A 143 21.35 10.68 12.47
C THR A 143 21.27 11.19 11.04
N ILE A 144 20.19 10.82 10.35
CA ILE A 144 19.89 11.28 8.99
C ILE A 144 18.61 12.13 8.96
N SER A 145 18.63 13.22 8.20
CA SER A 145 17.43 14.01 7.93
C SER A 145 16.46 13.25 7.03
N ASN A 146 15.16 13.52 7.14
CA ASN A 146 14.16 12.89 6.26
C ASN A 146 14.37 13.29 4.78
N SER A 147 14.85 14.51 4.50
CA SER A 147 15.13 14.95 3.13
C SER A 147 16.27 14.15 2.50
N LEU A 148 17.37 13.95 3.25
CA LEU A 148 18.51 13.17 2.78
C LEU A 148 18.16 11.69 2.65
N LEU A 149 17.28 11.17 3.52
CA LEU A 149 16.74 9.82 3.41
C LEU A 149 16.02 9.63 2.06
N TRP A 150 15.15 10.56 1.68
CA TRP A 150 14.39 10.48 0.43
C TRP A 150 15.25 10.69 -0.82
N GLU A 151 16.25 11.57 -0.75
CA GLU A 151 17.22 11.78 -1.82
C GLU A 151 18.04 10.52 -2.10
N ARG A 152 18.56 9.87 -1.04
CA ARG A 152 19.35 8.63 -1.16
C ARG A 152 18.54 7.46 -1.71
N THR A 153 17.25 7.39 -1.43
CA THR A 153 16.38 6.29 -1.88
C THR A 153 15.61 6.63 -3.15
N ASN A 154 15.79 7.84 -3.70
CA ASN A 154 15.04 8.38 -4.83
C ASN A 154 13.51 8.25 -4.64
N GLN A 155 13.04 8.42 -3.40
CA GLN A 155 11.61 8.27 -3.04
C GLN A 155 10.90 9.61 -2.93
N LEU A 156 9.61 9.61 -3.26
CA LEU A 156 8.73 10.76 -3.05
C LEU A 156 8.04 10.67 -1.68
N PRO A 157 7.71 11.81 -1.05
CA PRO A 157 6.78 11.84 0.07
C PRO A 157 5.45 11.13 -0.23
N ALA A 158 4.91 10.42 0.76
CA ALA A 158 3.69 9.60 0.65
C ALA A 158 2.52 10.39 0.05
N GLU A 159 2.38 11.67 0.43
CA GLU A 159 1.33 12.53 -0.09
C GLU A 159 1.40 12.69 -1.61
N LYS A 160 2.61 12.88 -2.14
CA LYS A 160 2.86 13.07 -3.57
C LYS A 160 2.59 11.77 -4.33
N GLU A 161 3.03 10.63 -3.79
CA GLU A 161 2.79 9.33 -4.42
C GLU A 161 1.30 8.97 -4.44
N ILE A 162 0.58 9.16 -3.31
CA ILE A 162 -0.88 8.97 -3.27
C ILE A 162 -1.60 9.88 -4.26
N ARG A 163 -1.18 11.15 -4.35
CA ARG A 163 -1.76 12.11 -5.31
C ARG A 163 -1.52 11.65 -6.74
N LYS A 164 -0.28 11.24 -7.08
CA LYS A 164 0.09 10.73 -8.40
C LYS A 164 -0.79 9.55 -8.81
N ARG A 165 -0.95 8.56 -7.92
CA ARG A 165 -1.79 7.37 -8.14
C ARG A 165 -3.26 7.73 -8.35
N ARG A 166 -3.80 8.59 -7.47
CA ARG A 166 -5.17 9.10 -7.60
C ARG A 166 -5.41 9.73 -8.96
N TRP A 167 -4.52 10.61 -9.41
CA TRP A 167 -4.70 11.30 -10.68
C TRP A 167 -4.46 10.40 -11.89
N LYS A 168 -3.58 9.39 -11.80
CA LYS A 168 -3.50 8.32 -12.81
C LYS A 168 -4.84 7.56 -12.93
N TRP A 169 -5.43 7.18 -11.80
CA TRP A 169 -6.71 6.48 -11.76
C TRP A 169 -7.88 7.34 -12.27
N ILE A 170 -7.94 8.62 -11.87
CA ILE A 170 -8.94 9.57 -12.38
C ILE A 170 -8.87 9.66 -13.90
N GLY A 171 -7.67 9.80 -14.48
CA GLY A 171 -7.52 9.86 -15.93
C GLY A 171 -8.00 8.58 -16.62
N HIS A 172 -7.68 7.41 -16.05
CA HIS A 172 -8.19 6.14 -16.54
C HIS A 172 -9.72 6.08 -16.50
N THR A 173 -10.32 6.48 -15.38
CA THR A 173 -11.78 6.50 -15.18
C THR A 173 -12.48 7.48 -16.11
N LEU A 174 -11.94 8.69 -16.30
CA LEU A 174 -12.50 9.71 -17.20
C LEU A 174 -12.47 9.27 -18.67
N ARG A 175 -11.54 8.40 -19.08
CA ARG A 175 -11.48 7.83 -20.43
C ARG A 175 -12.45 6.67 -20.65
N LYS A 176 -13.09 6.13 -19.62
CA LYS A 176 -14.10 5.06 -19.79
C LYS A 176 -15.37 5.59 -20.47
N SER A 177 -16.15 4.65 -21.00
CA SER A 177 -17.49 4.92 -21.55
C SER A 177 -18.35 5.69 -20.53
N PRO A 178 -19.20 6.64 -20.98
CA PRO A 178 -20.11 7.38 -20.10
C PRO A 178 -21.09 6.47 -19.33
N ASN A 179 -21.34 5.26 -19.84
CA ASN A 179 -22.21 4.28 -19.19
C ASN A 179 -21.50 3.50 -18.06
N CYS A 180 -20.19 3.69 -17.87
CA CYS A 180 -19.45 3.00 -16.82
C CYS A 180 -19.77 3.61 -15.45
N ILE A 181 -20.19 2.77 -14.50
CA ILE A 181 -20.54 3.14 -13.13
C ILE A 181 -19.42 3.94 -12.45
N THR A 182 -18.16 3.57 -12.69
CA THR A 182 -17.00 4.26 -12.09
C THR A 182 -16.82 5.69 -12.58
N LYS A 183 -17.16 5.98 -13.84
CA LYS A 183 -17.13 7.34 -14.41
C LYS A 183 -18.29 8.18 -13.88
N GLN A 184 -19.49 7.59 -13.84
CA GLN A 184 -20.67 8.25 -13.29
C GLN A 184 -20.48 8.59 -11.80
N SER A 185 -19.96 7.65 -11.01
CA SER A 185 -19.75 7.84 -9.57
C SER A 185 -18.71 8.92 -9.24
N LEU A 186 -17.70 9.10 -10.11
CA LEU A 186 -16.69 10.14 -9.96
C LEU A 186 -17.29 11.56 -10.03
N THR A 187 -18.24 11.78 -10.95
CA THR A 187 -18.89 13.08 -11.17
C THR A 187 -20.16 13.29 -10.36
N TRP A 188 -20.74 12.21 -9.84
CA TRP A 188 -22.04 12.22 -9.17
C TRP A 188 -22.03 13.10 -7.91
N ASN A 189 -23.05 13.96 -7.79
CA ASN A 189 -23.33 14.73 -6.59
C ASN A 189 -24.70 14.29 -6.03
N PRO A 190 -24.75 13.55 -4.92
CA PRO A 190 -26.04 13.25 -4.31
C PRO A 190 -26.66 14.55 -3.79
N GLU A 191 -27.89 14.83 -4.20
CA GLU A 191 -28.66 15.96 -3.70
C GLU A 191 -29.04 15.75 -2.21
N GLY A 192 -29.09 16.86 -1.46
CA GLY A 192 -29.55 16.87 -0.07
C GLY A 192 -28.53 17.34 0.96
N LYS A 193 -29.03 17.62 2.17
CA LYS A 193 -28.22 18.10 3.30
C LYS A 193 -27.52 16.94 4.00
N ARG A 194 -26.24 17.11 4.32
CA ARG A 194 -25.46 16.11 5.07
C ARG A 194 -25.92 16.08 6.53
N LYS A 195 -26.20 14.88 7.05
CA LYS A 195 -26.48 14.68 8.48
C LYS A 195 -25.29 15.11 9.36
N ARG A 196 -25.58 15.69 10.52
CA ARG A 196 -24.59 16.06 11.55
C ARG A 196 -23.78 14.82 11.96
N GLY A 197 -22.47 14.98 12.14
CA GLY A 197 -21.54 13.88 12.48
C GLY A 197 -20.88 13.18 11.29
N ARG A 198 -21.33 13.41 10.04
CA ARG A 198 -20.68 12.82 8.86
C ARG A 198 -19.28 13.43 8.66
N PRO A 199 -18.26 12.64 8.30
CA PRO A 199 -16.92 13.16 8.03
C PRO A 199 -16.91 14.31 7.02
N LYS A 200 -16.13 15.36 7.33
CA LYS A 200 -16.06 16.61 6.56
C LYS A 200 -15.38 16.44 5.20
N ASN A 201 -14.40 15.55 5.07
CA ASN A 201 -13.68 15.36 3.81
C ASN A 201 -14.32 14.24 2.97
N THR A 202 -14.43 14.44 1.66
CA THR A 202 -14.82 13.40 0.68
C THR A 202 -13.77 13.31 -0.39
N LEU A 203 -13.71 12.17 -1.09
CA LEU A 203 -12.86 12.00 -2.27
C LEU A 203 -13.07 13.17 -3.25
N ARG A 204 -14.32 13.53 -3.54
CA ARG A 204 -14.67 14.69 -4.36
C ARG A 204 -14.06 16.01 -3.87
N ARG A 205 -14.13 16.31 -2.55
CA ARG A 205 -13.53 17.55 -2.00
C ARG A 205 -12.01 17.57 -2.09
N ILE A 206 -11.38 16.40 -1.98
CA ILE A 206 -9.93 16.26 -2.16
C ILE A 206 -9.56 16.52 -3.62
N ILE A 207 -10.30 15.91 -4.56
CA ILE A 207 -10.12 16.16 -5.99
C ILE A 207 -10.37 17.63 -6.33
N GLU A 208 -11.44 18.25 -5.80
CA GLU A 208 -11.74 19.67 -5.97
C GLU A 208 -10.67 20.59 -5.39
N ALA A 209 -10.06 20.24 -4.25
CA ALA A 209 -8.93 20.98 -3.70
C ALA A 209 -7.67 20.84 -4.59
N ASP A 210 -7.37 19.63 -5.06
CA ASP A 210 -6.26 19.38 -5.98
C ASP A 210 -6.48 20.09 -7.33
N MET A 211 -7.72 20.14 -7.84
CA MET A 211 -8.10 20.88 -9.06
C MET A 211 -7.89 22.38 -8.92
N LYS A 212 -8.32 22.95 -7.80
CA LYS A 212 -8.12 24.39 -7.51
C LYS A 212 -6.64 24.75 -7.46
N ARG A 213 -5.77 23.86 -6.97
CA ARG A 213 -4.31 24.07 -6.99
C ARG A 213 -3.74 24.12 -8.41
N MET A 214 -4.36 23.45 -9.37
CA MET A 214 -3.96 23.48 -10.77
C MET A 214 -4.61 24.61 -11.57
N ASN A 215 -5.45 25.43 -10.95
CA ASN A 215 -6.30 26.42 -11.64
C ASN A 215 -7.14 25.80 -12.78
N ASN A 216 -7.60 24.55 -12.60
CA ASN A 216 -8.38 23.82 -13.59
C ASN A 216 -9.80 23.54 -13.10
N ASN A 217 -10.74 23.47 -14.04
CA ASN A 217 -12.10 22.98 -13.81
C ASN A 217 -12.33 21.59 -14.43
N TRP A 218 -13.48 20.95 -14.13
CA TRP A 218 -13.82 19.63 -14.65
C TRP A 218 -13.87 19.57 -16.19
N LYS A 219 -14.27 20.66 -16.88
CA LYS A 219 -14.32 20.71 -18.34
C LYS A 219 -12.93 20.75 -18.96
N GLU A 220 -12.02 21.53 -18.36
CA GLU A 220 -10.60 21.58 -18.76
C GLU A 220 -9.90 20.25 -18.52
N LEU A 221 -10.19 19.58 -17.40
CA LEU A 221 -9.67 18.24 -17.14
C LEU A 221 -10.13 17.23 -18.18
N GLU A 222 -11.41 17.25 -18.58
CA GLU A 222 -11.91 16.36 -19.63
C GLU A 222 -11.21 16.62 -20.98
N ARG A 223 -10.93 17.89 -21.30
CA ARG A 223 -10.17 18.28 -22.49
C ARG A 223 -8.72 17.77 -22.43
N ILE A 224 -8.03 18.00 -21.31
CA ILE A 224 -6.64 17.56 -21.14
C ILE A 224 -6.53 16.03 -21.09
N ASN A 225 -7.54 15.35 -20.55
CA ASN A 225 -7.56 13.89 -20.44
C ASN A 225 -7.67 13.15 -21.79
N GLN A 226 -8.14 13.83 -22.84
CA GLN A 226 -8.11 13.32 -24.22
C GLN A 226 -6.66 13.18 -24.72
N ASP A 227 -5.79 14.11 -24.32
CA ASP A 227 -4.36 14.05 -24.59
C ASP A 227 -3.63 13.27 -23.48
N ARG A 228 -3.15 12.06 -23.81
CA ARG A 228 -2.38 11.25 -22.86
C ARG A 228 -1.06 11.91 -22.45
N ALA A 229 -0.42 12.67 -23.34
CA ALA A 229 0.85 13.33 -23.04
C ALA A 229 0.62 14.52 -22.10
N GLY A 230 -0.35 15.39 -22.43
CA GLY A 230 -0.80 16.49 -21.59
C GLY A 230 -1.29 16.03 -20.21
N TRP A 231 -2.03 14.93 -20.14
CA TRP A 231 -2.43 14.33 -18.86
C TRP A 231 -1.21 13.88 -18.04
N ARG A 232 -0.23 13.20 -18.64
CA ARG A 232 0.99 12.78 -17.93
C ARG A 232 1.78 13.99 -17.41
N MET A 233 1.92 15.03 -18.22
CA MET A 233 2.60 16.26 -17.81
C MET A 233 1.91 16.94 -16.62
N MET A 234 0.58 17.07 -16.67
CA MET A 234 -0.19 17.61 -15.55
C MET A 234 0.02 16.80 -14.27
N VAL A 235 -0.07 15.47 -14.35
CA VAL A 235 0.09 14.59 -13.20
C VAL A 235 1.49 14.65 -12.62
N SER A 236 2.52 14.77 -13.46
CA SER A 236 3.89 14.97 -13.02
C SER A 236 4.08 16.34 -12.35
N GLY A 237 3.45 17.41 -12.85
CA GLY A 237 3.52 18.74 -12.23
C GLY A 237 2.81 18.86 -10.87
N LEU A 238 1.93 17.91 -10.54
CA LEU A 238 1.22 17.84 -9.26
C LEU A 238 2.06 17.24 -8.10
N CYS A 239 3.16 16.56 -8.43
CA CYS A 239 3.96 15.73 -7.53
C CYS A 239 5.39 16.23 -7.49
#